data_AF-A0A4R4LXY3-F1
#
_entry.id   AF-A0A4R4LXY3-F1
#
_cell.length_a   1.000
_cell.length_b   1.000
_cell.length_c   1.000
_cell.angle_alpha   90.00
_cell.angle_beta   90.00
_cell.angle_gamma   90.00
#
_symmetry.space_group_name_H-M   'P 1'
#
loop_
_entity.id
_entity.type
_entity.pdbx_description
1 polymer ?
#
loop_
_entity_poly.entity_id
_entity_poly.type
_entity_poly.pdbx_seq_one_letter_code
_entity_poly.pdbx_strand_id
1 'polypeptide(L)' 'MSTGSHAGRPKSWVAVSIIFVGFVVGGVGLVMGPDWIVFGAGAALTVLGGIVALAVDIMTDVVADEPRH' A
#
# COMPACT_ATOMS: atom_id res chain seq x y z
N MET A 1 -16.46 -8.61 -24.20
CA MET A 1 -15.11 -8.15 -23.82
C MET A 1 -15.22 -7.57 -22.43
N SER A 2 -14.59 -8.19 -21.42
CA SER A 2 -14.55 -7.61 -20.08
C SER A 2 -13.65 -6.37 -20.12
N THR A 3 -14.23 -5.18 -20.05
CA THR A 3 -13.50 -3.93 -19.80
C THR A 3 -13.18 -3.83 -18.30
N GLY A 4 -12.75 -4.94 -17.69
CA GLY A 4 -12.34 -5.00 -16.29
C GLY A 4 -10.85 -4.77 -16.22
N SER A 5 -10.42 -3.61 -15.77
CA SER A 5 -9.00 -3.37 -15.50
C SER A 5 -8.58 -4.25 -14.31
N HIS A 6 -7.67 -5.20 -14.53
CA HIS A 6 -7.00 -5.94 -13.45
C HIS A 6 -6.17 -5.03 -12.53
N ALA A 7 -5.96 -3.78 -12.94
CA ALA A 7 -5.17 -2.84 -12.19
C ALA A 7 -5.93 -2.19 -11.03
N GLY A 8 -7.13 -2.59 -10.61
CA GLY A 8 -7.84 -1.90 -9.52
C GLY A 8 -8.12 -0.41 -9.81
N ARG A 9 -8.73 0.29 -8.86
CA ARG A 9 -9.11 1.70 -8.91
C ARG A 9 -7.89 2.58 -8.61
N PRO A 10 -7.72 3.71 -9.33
CA PRO A 10 -6.59 4.63 -9.10
C PRO A 10 -6.42 5.09 -7.64
N LYS A 11 -7.51 5.24 -6.88
CA LYS A 11 -7.48 5.62 -5.46
C LYS A 11 -6.75 4.60 -4.57
N SER A 12 -6.82 3.32 -4.92
CA SER A 12 -6.16 2.25 -4.18
C SER A 12 -4.66 2.26 -4.43
N TRP A 13 -4.24 2.59 -5.65
CA TRP A 13 -2.82 2.76 -5.96
C TRP A 13 -2.17 3.89 -5.19
N VAL A 14 -2.91 4.97 -4.90
CA VAL A 14 -2.40 6.03 -4.03
C VAL A 14 -2.04 5.48 -2.65
N ALA A 15 -2.93 4.68 -2.04
CA ALA A 15 -2.66 4.04 -0.76
C ALA A 15 -1.46 3.08 -0.85
N VAL A 16 -1.40 2.24 -1.89
CA VAL A 16 -0.30 1.29 -2.12
C VAL A 16 1.04 2.02 -2.29
N SER A 17 1.09 3.10 -3.07
CA SER A 17 2.31 3.87 -3.30
C SER A 17 2.83 4.50 -2.01
N ILE A 18 1.96 5.03 -1.16
CA ILE A 18 2.36 5.61 0.15
C ILE A 18 2.97 4.52 1.03
N ILE A 19 2.31 3.36 1.13
CA ILE A 19 2.80 2.20 1.90
C ILE A 19 4.15 1.75 1.36
N PHE A 20 4.27 1.60 0.04
CA PHE A 20 5.49 1.14 -0.63
C PHE A 20 6.66 2.09 -0.38
N VAL A 21 6.45 3.40 -0.54
CA VAL A 21 7.49 4.40 -0.26
C VAL A 21 7.91 4.36 1.21
N GLY A 22 6.94 4.30 2.14
CA GLY A 22 7.24 4.17 3.57
C GLY A 22 8.07 2.94 3.90
N PHE A 23 7.71 1.79 3.32
CA PHE A 23 8.42 0.53 3.49
C PHE A 23 9.85 0.60 2.94
N VAL A 24 10.04 1.14 1.74
CA VAL A 24 11.37 1.29 1.12
C VAL A 24 12.25 2.22 1.96
N VAL A 25 11.74 3.39 2.37
CA VAL A 25 12.48 4.34 3.20
C VAL A 25 12.85 3.71 4.55
N GLY A 26 11.90 3.04 5.20
CA GLY A 26 12.14 2.38 6.48
C GLY A 26 13.16 1.24 6.37
N GLY A 27 13.06 0.41 5.32
CA GLY A 27 13.99 -0.68 5.04
C GLY A 27 15.40 -0.17 4.78
N VAL A 28 15.56 0.89 3.98
CA VAL A 28 16.87 1.53 3.75
C VAL A 28 17.48 2.04 5.06
N GLY A 29 16.67 2.67 5.94
CA GLY A 29 17.10 3.13 7.26
C GLY A 29 17.57 2.01 8.19
N LEU A 30 17.15 0.76 7.98
CA LEU A 30 17.65 -0.38 8.75
C LEU A 30 18.92 -0.99 8.13
N VAL A 31 19.01 -1.06 6.81
CA VAL A 31 20.07 -1.80 6.11
C VAL A 31 21.38 -1.01 5.97
N MET A 32 21.33 0.33 5.83
CA MET A 32 22.52 1.17 5.62
C MET A 32 23.25 1.58 6.91
N GLY A 33 23.00 0.87 8.01
CA GLY A 33 23.31 1.29 9.37
C GLY A 33 22.02 1.76 10.06
N PRO A 34 21.70 1.29 11.29
CA PRO A 34 20.43 1.59 11.93
C PRO A 34 20.25 3.10 12.18
N ASP A 35 19.57 3.77 11.26
CA ASP A 35 19.07 5.13 11.40
C ASP A 35 17.63 5.05 11.88
N TRP A 36 17.46 5.15 13.20
CA TRP A 36 16.16 5.06 13.85
C TRP A 36 15.21 6.21 13.48
N ILE A 37 15.73 7.36 13.04
CA ILE A 37 14.92 8.50 12.59
C ILE A 37 14.33 8.18 11.22
N VAL A 38 15.16 7.75 10.28
CA VAL A 38 14.72 7.36 8.93
C VAL A 38 13.78 6.16 8.99
N PHE A 39 14.09 5.17 9.83
CA PHE A 39 13.18 4.05 10.09
C PHE A 39 11.83 4.52 10.63
N GLY A 40 11.83 5.40 11.66
CA GLY A 40 10.61 5.95 12.24
C GLY A 40 9.75 6.71 11.23
N ALA A 41 10.38 7.51 10.36
CA ALA A 41 9.69 8.21 9.27
C ALA A 41 9.06 7.24 8.25
N GLY A 42 9.79 6.20 7.84
CA GLY A 42 9.28 5.16 6.95
C GLY A 42 8.11 4.38 7.57
N ALA A 43 8.22 4.03 8.85
CA ALA A 43 7.16 3.36 9.60
C ALA A 43 5.90 4.25 9.71
N ALA A 44 6.06 5.53 10.01
CA ALA A 44 4.94 6.48 10.06
C ALA A 44 4.24 6.63 8.70
N LEU A 45 4.99 6.73 7.60
CA LEU A 45 4.42 6.75 6.24
C LEU A 45 3.66 5.46 5.92
N THR A 46 4.20 4.31 6.32
CA THR A 46 3.54 3.01 6.13
C THR A 46 2.21 2.96 6.86
N VAL A 47 2.17 3.42 8.12
CA VAL A 47 0.93 3.49 8.91
C VAL A 47 -0.08 4.45 8.29
N LEU A 48 0.36 5.64 7.85
CA LEU A 48 -0.51 6.60 7.16
C LEU A 48 -1.10 5.99 5.89
N GLY A 49 -0.29 5.30 5.08
CA GLY A 49 -0.77 4.58 3.90
C GLY A 49 -1.78 3.50 4.25
N GLY A 50 -1.58 2.77 5.36
CA GLY A 50 -2.55 1.80 5.89
C GLY A 50 -3.88 2.45 6.29
N ILE A 51 -3.86 3.61 6.93
CA ILE A 51 -5.07 4.39 7.27
C ILE A 51 -5.81 4.78 5.99
N VAL A 52 -5.09 5.27 4.97
CA VAL A 52 -5.70 5.61 3.67
C VAL A 52 -6.28 4.36 3.01
N ALA A 53 -5.58 3.22 3.05
CA ALA A 53 -6.04 1.95 2.49
C ALA A 53 -7.36 1.48 3.12
N LEU A 54 -7.49 1.60 4.45
CA LEU A 54 -8.73 1.34 5.17
C LEU A 54 -9.84 2.32 4.76
N ALA A 55 -9.52 3.62 4.69
CA ALA A 55 -10.50 4.65 4.34
C ALA A 55 -11.04 4.51 2.90
N VAL A 56 -10.24 4.01 1.96
CA VAL A 56 -10.68 3.80 0.57
C VAL A 56 -11.32 2.42 0.33
N ASP A 57 -11.39 1.60 1.37
CA ASP A 57 -11.86 0.21 1.33
C ASP A 57 -11.16 -0.60 0.23
N ILE A 58 -9.83 -0.62 0.31
CA ILE A 58 -8.96 -1.18 -0.72
C ILE A 58 -9.27 -2.65 -1.05
N MET A 59 -9.85 -3.40 -0.11
CA MET A 59 -10.19 -4.80 -0.31
C MET A 59 -11.40 -5.01 -1.24
N THR A 60 -12.19 -3.97 -1.51
CA THR A 60 -13.23 -4.03 -2.56
C THR A 60 -12.68 -3.84 -3.96
N ASP A 61 -11.39 -3.50 -4.07
CA ASP A 61 -10.74 -3.20 -5.32
C ASP A 61 -10.11 -4.42 -6.00
N VAL A 62 -10.09 -5.56 -5.31
CA VAL A 62 -9.76 -6.84 -5.94
C VAL A 62 -10.99 -7.37 -6.65
N VAL A 63 -10.81 -7.87 -7.88
CA VAL A 63 -11.83 -8.67 -8.54
C VAL A 63 -11.90 -10.00 -7.79
N ALA A 64 -12.90 -10.17 -6.93
CA ALA A 64 -13.19 -11.47 -6.34
C ALA A 64 -13.88 -12.33 -7.41
N ASP A 65 -13.33 -13.51 -7.72
CA ASP A 65 -14.03 -14.49 -8.54
C ASP A 65 -15.36 -14.85 -7.86
N GLU A 66 -16.47 -14.78 -8.60
CA GLU A 66 -17.75 -15.26 -8.10
C GLU A 66 -17.66 -16.75 -7.76
N PRO A 67 -18.37 -17.23 -6.72
CA PRO A 67 -18.42 -18.65 -6.40
C PRO A 67 -18.90 -19.42 -7.64
N ARG A 68 -18.04 -20.30 -8.16
CA ARG A 68 -18.42 -21.25 -9.22
C ARG A 68 -19.36 -22.28 -8.60
N HIS A 69 -20.66 -22.04 -8.76
CA HIS A 69 -21.75 -22.97 -8.43
C HIS A 69 -21.78 -24.14 -9.41
#